data_AF-A0A8D2JED6-F1
#
_entry.id   AF-A0A8D2JED6-F1
#
_cell.length_a   1.000
_cell.length_b   1.000
_cell.length_c   1.000
_cell.angle_alpha   90.00
_cell.angle_beta   90.00
_cell.angle_gamma   90.00
#
_symmetry.space_group_name_H-M   'P 1'
#
loop_
_entity.id
_entity.type
_entity.pdbx_description
1 polymer ?
#
loop_
_entity_poly.entity_id
_entity_poly.type
_entity_poly.pdbx_seq_one_letter_code
_entity_poly.pdbx_strand_id
1 'polypeptide(L)'
;MAEDPQRNFRSVYYEKVGFRGVEEKKSLEILLKDDRLDIEKLCTFSQRFPLPSMYRTLVWKVLLGILPPHHESHSFVMECRKEQYRDVHHALQVIRFIQDCTPQVEVFLRIYQLESGKLPRNSSFPLEDEDEIFLAIAKAMEEMVEDQIDCYWLASSFVNQLNKYKDSLPQLPKLLEQYLSLEDSRLLTHLKSCSAMSHLPYDFWFKRCFAGCLPESSLQRVWDKVISGSCKILVFIAVEILLTFKMKLMALNSAEKIEQFLQNVSILSPPFDEF
;
A
#
# COMPACT_ATOMS: atom_id res chain seq x y z
N MET A 1 5.92 8.46 -44.85
CA MET A 1 5.66 8.00 -43.47
C MET A 1 5.23 9.23 -42.69
N ALA A 2 3.94 9.50 -42.65
CA ALA A 2 3.38 10.70 -42.01
C ALA A 2 2.96 10.34 -40.59
N GLU A 3 3.51 11.08 -39.63
CA GLU A 3 3.08 11.07 -38.23
C GLU A 3 1.63 11.58 -38.15
N ASP A 4 0.78 10.85 -37.44
CA ASP A 4 -0.62 11.20 -37.22
C ASP A 4 -0.73 12.41 -36.24
N PRO A 5 -1.32 13.55 -36.63
CA PRO A 5 -1.42 14.74 -35.78
C PRO A 5 -2.59 14.72 -34.78
N GLN A 6 -3.30 13.59 -34.61
CA GLN A 6 -4.37 13.46 -33.60
C GLN A 6 -3.83 13.16 -32.19
N ARG A 7 -2.95 14.02 -31.67
CA ARG A 7 -2.73 14.09 -30.23
C ARG A 7 -4.03 14.60 -29.61
N ASN A 8 -4.81 13.67 -29.05
CA ASN A 8 -6.21 13.78 -28.66
C ASN A 8 -6.60 15.17 -28.11
N PHE A 9 -7.12 16.08 -28.94
CA PHE A 9 -7.55 17.42 -28.52
C PHE A 9 -8.53 17.37 -27.32
N ARG A 10 -9.27 16.26 -27.20
CA ARG A 10 -10.17 15.97 -26.10
C ARG A 10 -9.44 15.76 -24.77
N SER A 11 -8.33 15.01 -24.73
CA SER A 11 -7.58 14.82 -23.48
C SER A 11 -7.04 16.14 -22.96
N VAL A 12 -6.46 16.96 -23.85
CA VAL A 12 -5.94 18.30 -23.52
C VAL A 12 -7.05 19.24 -23.03
N TYR A 13 -8.25 19.17 -23.62
CA TYR A 13 -9.39 19.96 -23.16
C TYR A 13 -9.84 19.52 -21.76
N TYR A 14 -10.03 18.21 -21.54
CA TYR A 14 -10.43 17.68 -20.24
C TYR A 14 -9.39 18.01 -19.15
N GLU A 15 -8.11 17.89 -19.47
CA GLU A 15 -7.02 18.27 -18.56
C GLU A 15 -7.05 19.78 -18.21
N LYS A 16 -7.29 20.65 -19.20
CA LYS A 16 -7.42 22.11 -18.98
C LYS A 16 -8.66 22.51 -18.19
N VAL A 17 -9.75 21.74 -18.26
CA VAL A 17 -10.99 22.01 -17.52
C VAL A 17 -11.08 21.24 -16.19
N GLY A 18 -9.99 20.61 -15.73
CA GLY A 18 -9.90 19.94 -14.43
C GLY A 18 -10.37 18.48 -14.40
N PHE A 19 -10.73 17.90 -15.54
CA PHE A 19 -11.08 16.48 -15.70
C PHE A 19 -9.84 15.67 -16.13
N ARG A 20 -8.89 15.46 -15.21
CA ARG A 20 -7.77 14.51 -15.44
C ARG A 20 -8.28 13.07 -15.34
N GLY A 21 -7.70 12.13 -16.09
CA GLY A 21 -7.99 10.70 -15.90
C GLY A 21 -9.16 10.11 -16.70
N VAL A 22 -9.84 10.89 -17.55
CA VAL A 22 -11.08 10.45 -18.24
C VAL A 22 -10.81 9.35 -19.27
N GLU A 23 -9.69 9.42 -19.97
CA GLU A 23 -9.33 8.41 -20.97
C GLU A 23 -8.83 7.14 -20.28
N GLU A 24 -8.06 7.29 -19.20
CA GLU A 24 -7.56 6.21 -18.35
C GLU A 24 -8.71 5.42 -17.72
N LYS A 25 -9.73 6.12 -17.19
CA LYS A 25 -10.94 5.48 -16.65
C LYS A 25 -11.65 4.65 -17.71
N LYS A 26 -11.85 5.20 -18.93
CA LYS A 26 -12.48 4.47 -20.03
C LYS A 26 -11.65 3.25 -20.45
N SER A 27 -10.32 3.37 -20.49
CA SER A 27 -9.44 2.25 -20.77
C SER A 27 -9.57 1.15 -19.73
N LEU A 28 -9.65 1.49 -18.45
CA LEU A 28 -9.89 0.50 -17.38
C LEU A 28 -11.28 -0.13 -17.52
N GLU A 29 -12.32 0.64 -17.79
CA GLU A 29 -13.68 0.13 -18.03
C GLU A 29 -13.75 -0.86 -19.19
N ILE A 30 -12.93 -0.68 -20.23
CA ILE A 30 -12.82 -1.64 -21.33
C ILE A 30 -12.22 -2.96 -20.82
N LEU A 31 -11.13 -2.90 -20.03
CA LEU A 31 -10.52 -4.10 -19.43
C LEU A 31 -11.46 -4.85 -18.48
N LEU A 32 -12.30 -4.11 -17.75
CA LEU A 32 -13.24 -4.67 -16.78
C LEU A 32 -14.51 -5.27 -17.41
N LYS A 33 -14.74 -5.05 -18.70
CA LYS A 33 -15.89 -5.62 -19.43
C LYS A 33 -15.64 -7.03 -19.97
N ASP A 34 -14.39 -7.49 -19.97
CA ASP A 34 -14.05 -8.82 -20.45
C ASP A 34 -14.64 -9.89 -19.54
N ASP A 35 -15.18 -10.98 -20.12
CA ASP A 35 -15.76 -12.08 -19.35
C ASP A 35 -14.75 -12.72 -18.39
N ARG A 36 -13.50 -12.76 -18.85
CA ARG A 36 -12.33 -13.15 -18.08
C ARG A 36 -11.35 -11.98 -18.07
N LEU A 37 -11.13 -11.43 -16.89
CA LEU A 37 -10.22 -10.31 -16.67
C LEU A 37 -8.77 -10.70 -16.99
N ASP A 38 -8.11 -9.84 -17.76
CA ASP A 38 -6.70 -9.98 -18.09
C ASP A 38 -5.83 -9.38 -16.97
N ILE A 39 -5.34 -10.25 -16.09
CA ILE A 39 -4.53 -9.89 -14.91
C ILE A 39 -3.27 -9.13 -15.30
N GLU A 40 -2.60 -9.51 -16.40
CA GLU A 40 -1.36 -8.89 -16.84
C GLU A 40 -1.61 -7.46 -17.33
N LYS A 41 -2.70 -7.24 -18.07
CA LYS A 41 -3.12 -5.89 -18.47
C LYS A 41 -3.53 -5.05 -17.28
N LEU A 42 -4.25 -5.62 -16.30
CA LEU A 42 -4.63 -4.91 -15.07
C LEU A 42 -3.40 -4.52 -14.23
N CYS A 43 -2.40 -5.40 -14.12
CA CYS A 43 -1.11 -5.08 -13.50
C CYS A 43 -0.43 -3.92 -14.25
N THR A 44 -0.29 -4.03 -15.57
CA THR A 44 0.37 -3.01 -16.40
C THR A 44 -0.34 -1.66 -16.30
N PHE A 45 -1.69 -1.66 -16.32
CA PHE A 45 -2.49 -0.46 -16.12
C PHE A 45 -2.22 0.15 -14.74
N SER A 46 -2.33 -0.66 -13.68
CA SER A 46 -2.13 -0.22 -12.30
C SER A 46 -0.70 0.27 -12.04
N GLN A 47 0.30 -0.24 -12.77
CA GLN A 47 1.68 0.24 -12.72
C GLN A 47 1.84 1.60 -13.40
N ARG A 48 1.11 1.88 -14.48
CA ARG A 48 1.22 3.14 -15.25
C ARG A 48 0.34 4.26 -14.72
N PHE A 49 -0.88 3.95 -14.31
CA PHE A 49 -1.90 4.93 -13.96
C PHE A 49 -2.43 4.69 -12.54
N PRO A 50 -2.89 5.73 -11.83
CA PRO A 50 -3.62 5.56 -10.57
C PRO A 50 -5.00 4.94 -10.84
N LEU A 51 -5.48 4.09 -9.93
CA LEU A 51 -6.80 3.50 -10.09
C LEU A 51 -7.91 4.53 -9.80
N PRO A 52 -8.99 4.59 -10.60
CA PRO A 52 -10.19 5.32 -10.22
C PRO A 52 -10.78 4.75 -8.92
N SER A 53 -11.16 5.59 -7.96
CA SER A 53 -11.58 5.16 -6.62
C SER A 53 -12.70 4.10 -6.64
N MET A 54 -13.70 4.28 -7.52
CA MET A 54 -14.81 3.33 -7.70
C MET A 54 -14.41 1.92 -8.13
N TYR A 55 -13.22 1.74 -8.72
CA TYR A 55 -12.73 0.45 -9.21
C TYR A 55 -11.57 -0.12 -8.39
N ARG A 56 -11.01 0.67 -7.45
CA ARG A 56 -9.82 0.28 -6.68
C ARG A 56 -10.02 -1.04 -5.95
N THR A 57 -11.06 -1.15 -5.13
CA THR A 57 -11.35 -2.36 -4.35
C THR A 57 -11.53 -3.59 -5.24
N LEU A 58 -12.24 -3.46 -6.37
CA LEU A 58 -12.42 -4.57 -7.31
C LEU A 58 -11.08 -5.01 -7.90
N VAL A 59 -10.30 -4.08 -8.44
CA VAL A 59 -9.01 -4.37 -9.07
C VAL A 59 -8.04 -4.98 -8.06
N TRP A 60 -7.95 -4.42 -6.85
CA TRP A 60 -7.13 -4.98 -5.78
C TRP A 60 -7.54 -6.41 -5.42
N LYS A 61 -8.84 -6.69 -5.27
CA LYS A 61 -9.32 -8.05 -5.00
C LYS A 61 -8.91 -9.05 -6.08
N VAL A 62 -8.97 -8.64 -7.35
CA VAL A 62 -8.56 -9.48 -8.48
C VAL A 62 -7.03 -9.68 -8.50
N LEU A 63 -6.25 -8.61 -8.36
CA LEU A 63 -4.78 -8.68 -8.40
C LEU A 63 -4.18 -9.44 -7.21
N LEU A 64 -4.81 -9.35 -6.04
CA LEU A 64 -4.42 -10.10 -4.85
C LEU A 64 -4.91 -11.55 -4.85
N GLY A 65 -5.73 -11.94 -5.83
CA GLY A 65 -6.26 -13.29 -5.96
C GLY A 65 -7.38 -13.63 -4.95
N ILE A 66 -8.02 -12.62 -4.36
CA ILE A 66 -9.22 -12.77 -3.54
C ILE A 66 -10.40 -13.15 -4.45
N LEU A 67 -10.48 -12.48 -5.59
CA LEU A 67 -11.45 -12.75 -6.66
C LEU A 67 -10.76 -13.44 -7.84
N PRO A 68 -11.41 -14.44 -8.48
CA PRO A 68 -10.89 -15.05 -9.68
C PRO A 68 -11.00 -14.09 -10.88
N PRO A 69 -10.29 -14.36 -11.99
CA PRO A 69 -10.41 -13.56 -13.21
C PRO A 69 -11.81 -13.60 -13.86
N HIS A 70 -12.62 -14.63 -13.61
CA HIS A 70 -13.94 -14.78 -14.22
C HIS A 70 -15.01 -14.05 -13.39
N HIS A 71 -15.64 -13.02 -13.98
CA HIS A 71 -16.59 -12.16 -13.25
C HIS A 71 -17.81 -12.91 -12.71
N GLU A 72 -18.29 -13.92 -13.46
CA GLU A 72 -19.48 -14.70 -13.09
C GLU A 72 -19.32 -15.41 -11.75
N SER A 73 -18.08 -15.73 -11.38
CA SER A 73 -17.75 -16.41 -10.13
C SER A 73 -17.59 -15.45 -8.94
N HIS A 74 -17.55 -14.13 -9.16
CA HIS A 74 -17.23 -13.17 -8.09
C HIS A 74 -18.23 -13.22 -6.94
N SER A 75 -19.53 -13.23 -7.25
CA SER A 75 -20.59 -13.29 -6.24
C SER A 75 -20.49 -14.54 -5.38
N PHE A 76 -20.29 -15.70 -6.00
CA PHE A 76 -20.13 -16.98 -5.29
C PHE A 76 -18.88 -16.99 -4.42
N VAL A 77 -17.73 -16.58 -4.97
CA VAL A 77 -16.47 -16.56 -4.21
C VAL A 77 -16.57 -15.59 -3.03
N MET A 78 -17.15 -14.40 -3.22
CA MET A 78 -17.34 -13.48 -2.10
C MET A 78 -18.27 -14.03 -1.03
N GLU A 79 -19.32 -14.78 -1.38
CA GLU A 79 -20.18 -15.40 -0.37
C GLU A 79 -19.40 -16.43 0.48
N CYS A 80 -18.59 -17.28 -0.15
CA CYS A 80 -17.70 -18.18 0.58
C CYS A 80 -16.71 -17.42 1.49
N ARG A 81 -16.18 -16.28 1.03
CA ARG A 81 -15.27 -15.43 1.81
C ARG A 81 -15.96 -14.78 3.02
N LYS A 82 -17.25 -14.43 2.89
CA LYS A 82 -18.08 -13.94 3.98
C LYS A 82 -18.40 -15.03 4.99
N GLU A 83 -18.72 -16.24 4.53
CA GLU A 83 -18.91 -17.41 5.39
C GLU A 83 -17.65 -17.73 6.19
N GLN A 84 -16.49 -17.84 5.51
CA GLN A 84 -15.21 -18.07 6.16
C GLN A 84 -14.90 -17.02 7.23
N TYR A 85 -15.08 -15.73 6.91
CA TYR A 85 -14.88 -14.65 7.87
C TYR A 85 -15.78 -14.81 9.11
N ARG A 86 -17.08 -15.10 8.89
CA ARG A 86 -18.05 -15.29 9.98
C ARG A 86 -17.71 -16.49 10.86
N ASP A 87 -17.28 -17.60 10.27
CA ASP A 87 -16.93 -18.81 11.01
C ASP A 87 -15.73 -18.58 11.92
N VAL A 88 -14.67 -17.95 11.40
CA VAL A 88 -13.45 -17.64 12.17
C VAL A 88 -13.75 -16.59 13.24
N HIS A 89 -14.52 -15.54 12.91
CA HIS A 89 -14.96 -14.54 13.87
C HIS A 89 -15.77 -15.17 15.01
N HIS A 90 -16.73 -16.04 14.69
CA HIS A 90 -17.53 -16.74 15.68
C HIS A 90 -16.67 -17.65 16.57
N ALA A 91 -15.73 -18.40 15.99
CA ALA A 91 -14.80 -19.23 16.74
C ALA A 91 -14.00 -18.40 17.77
N LEU A 92 -13.51 -17.22 17.37
CA LEU A 92 -12.79 -16.30 18.26
C LEU A 92 -13.68 -15.77 19.40
N GLN A 93 -14.97 -15.50 19.14
CA GLN A 93 -15.93 -15.13 20.18
C GLN A 93 -16.18 -16.28 21.16
N VAL A 94 -16.36 -17.51 20.66
CA VAL A 94 -16.61 -18.70 21.49
C VAL A 94 -15.44 -18.97 22.44
N ILE A 95 -14.20 -18.85 21.96
CA ILE A 95 -13.00 -19.00 22.80
C ILE A 95 -12.65 -17.72 23.58
N ARG A 96 -13.49 -16.68 23.51
CA ARG A 96 -13.37 -15.40 24.22
C ARG A 96 -12.08 -14.63 23.93
N PHE A 97 -11.55 -14.79 22.71
CA PHE A 97 -10.39 -14.03 22.25
C PHE A 97 -10.76 -12.61 21.82
N ILE A 98 -11.98 -12.44 21.32
CA ILE A 98 -12.56 -11.15 20.95
C ILE A 98 -13.92 -10.96 21.65
N GLN A 99 -14.31 -9.70 21.80
CA GLN A 99 -15.58 -9.25 22.37
C GLN A 99 -16.15 -8.14 21.49
N ASP A 100 -17.40 -7.76 21.70
CA ASP A 100 -18.05 -6.69 20.93
C ASP A 100 -17.36 -5.32 21.07
N CYS A 101 -16.56 -5.14 22.13
CA CYS A 101 -15.75 -3.94 22.34
C CYS A 101 -14.33 -4.02 21.74
N THR A 102 -13.94 -5.16 21.16
CA THR A 102 -12.61 -5.31 20.55
C THR A 102 -12.53 -4.45 19.29
N PRO A 103 -11.51 -3.59 19.15
CA PRO A 103 -11.34 -2.77 17.95
C PRO A 103 -11.28 -3.62 16.68
N GLN A 104 -11.91 -3.15 15.59
CA GLN A 104 -12.05 -3.91 14.36
C GLN A 104 -10.72 -4.39 13.76
N VAL A 105 -9.69 -3.53 13.78
CA VAL A 105 -8.34 -3.88 13.33
C VAL A 105 -7.71 -5.00 14.18
N GLU A 106 -7.98 -5.02 15.49
CA GLU A 106 -7.53 -6.13 16.34
C GLU A 106 -8.30 -7.41 16.03
N VAL A 107 -9.61 -7.32 15.73
CA VAL A 107 -10.38 -8.46 15.24
C VAL A 107 -9.75 -9.03 13.96
N PHE A 108 -9.39 -8.18 12.99
CA PHE A 108 -8.69 -8.62 11.78
C PHE A 108 -7.38 -9.35 12.09
N LEU A 109 -6.57 -8.85 13.02
CA LEU A 109 -5.35 -9.52 13.45
C LEU A 109 -5.66 -10.91 14.03
N ARG A 110 -6.67 -11.03 14.90
CA ARG A 110 -7.00 -12.32 15.52
C ARG A 110 -7.53 -13.33 14.51
N ILE A 111 -8.31 -12.89 13.53
CA ILE A 111 -8.76 -13.74 12.43
C ILE A 111 -7.54 -14.22 11.62
N TYR A 112 -6.64 -13.31 11.25
CA TYR A 112 -5.41 -13.65 10.51
C TYR A 112 -4.51 -14.62 11.26
N GLN A 113 -4.32 -14.42 12.57
CA GLN A 113 -3.54 -15.31 13.43
C GLN A 113 -4.17 -16.71 13.54
N LEU A 114 -5.51 -16.80 13.64
CA LEU A 114 -6.20 -18.08 13.69
C LEU A 114 -6.10 -18.82 12.35
N GLU A 115 -6.33 -18.13 11.23
CA GLU A 115 -6.23 -18.73 9.89
C GLU A 115 -4.79 -19.18 9.55
N SER A 116 -3.78 -18.47 10.03
CA SER A 116 -2.36 -18.82 9.85
C SER A 116 -1.83 -19.83 10.87
N GLY A 117 -2.66 -20.28 11.82
CA GLY A 117 -2.25 -21.22 12.88
C GLY A 117 -1.27 -20.63 13.90
N LYS A 118 -1.22 -19.29 14.01
CA LYS A 118 -0.34 -18.53 14.90
C LYS A 118 -1.08 -17.88 16.08
N LEU A 119 -2.34 -18.22 16.32
CA LEU A 119 -3.12 -17.62 17.42
C LEU A 119 -2.43 -17.88 18.77
N PRO A 120 -2.12 -16.83 19.55
CA PRO A 120 -1.47 -17.00 20.85
C PRO A 120 -2.42 -17.68 21.85
N ARG A 121 -1.86 -18.17 22.96
CA ARG A 121 -2.65 -18.88 23.99
C ARG A 121 -3.68 -17.99 24.68
N ASN A 122 -3.39 -16.70 24.81
CA ASN A 122 -4.31 -15.71 25.37
C ASN A 122 -4.03 -14.32 24.76
N SER A 123 -4.98 -13.40 24.93
CA SER A 123 -4.90 -12.04 24.40
C SER A 123 -3.87 -11.14 25.11
N SER A 124 -3.36 -11.57 26.27
CA SER A 124 -2.34 -10.83 27.03
C SER A 124 -0.90 -11.08 26.59
N PHE A 125 -0.69 -12.00 25.64
CA PHE A 125 0.64 -12.17 25.04
C PHE A 125 1.05 -10.89 24.29
N PRO A 126 2.31 -10.46 24.43
CA PRO A 126 2.81 -9.31 23.69
C PRO A 126 2.73 -9.58 22.19
N LEU A 127 2.46 -8.53 21.43
CA LEU A 127 2.45 -8.59 19.97
C LEU A 127 3.87 -8.82 19.45
N GLU A 128 3.99 -9.65 18.42
CA GLU A 128 5.25 -9.80 17.69
C GLU A 128 5.40 -8.69 16.64
N ASP A 129 6.63 -8.48 16.13
CA ASP A 129 6.89 -7.48 15.09
C ASP A 129 5.99 -7.66 13.85
N GLU A 130 5.71 -8.91 13.46
CA GLU A 130 4.81 -9.24 12.35
C GLU A 130 3.36 -8.79 12.62
N ASP A 131 2.91 -8.88 13.88
CA ASP A 131 1.57 -8.46 14.30
C ASP A 131 1.44 -6.93 14.24
N GLU A 132 2.46 -6.19 14.67
CA GLU A 132 2.47 -4.73 14.58
C GLU A 132 2.44 -4.25 13.12
N ILE A 133 3.16 -4.94 12.23
CA ILE A 133 3.14 -4.65 10.79
C ILE A 133 1.74 -4.89 10.23
N PHE A 134 1.12 -6.02 10.57
CA PHE A 134 -0.25 -6.32 10.16
C PHE A 134 -1.22 -5.24 10.65
N LEU A 135 -1.15 -4.85 11.93
CA LEU A 135 -2.03 -3.83 12.50
C LEU A 135 -1.85 -2.47 11.82
N ALA A 136 -0.63 -2.07 11.49
CA ALA A 136 -0.38 -0.82 10.77
C ALA A 136 -1.04 -0.84 9.38
N ILE A 137 -0.87 -1.93 8.64
CA ILE A 137 -1.48 -2.10 7.31
C ILE A 137 -3.01 -2.17 7.41
N ALA A 138 -3.54 -2.92 8.36
CA ALA A 138 -4.98 -3.07 8.56
C ALA A 138 -5.66 -1.74 8.93
N LYS A 139 -5.03 -0.91 9.77
CA LYS A 139 -5.51 0.46 10.08
C LYS A 139 -5.60 1.32 8.84
N ALA A 140 -4.53 1.34 8.03
CA ALA A 140 -4.53 2.10 6.78
C ALA A 140 -5.56 1.54 5.77
N MET A 141 -5.78 0.22 5.73
CA MET A 141 -6.77 -0.40 4.85
C MET A 141 -8.21 -0.07 5.25
N GLU A 142 -8.50 0.02 6.56
CA GLU A 142 -9.83 0.37 7.10
C GLU A 142 -10.29 1.77 6.66
N GLU A 143 -9.37 2.73 6.57
CA GLU A 143 -9.65 4.07 6.07
C GLU A 143 -9.84 4.11 4.53
N MET A 144 -9.32 3.12 3.80
CA MET A 144 -9.41 3.05 2.33
C MET A 144 -10.61 2.23 1.84
N VAL A 145 -11.14 1.32 2.66
CA VAL A 145 -12.11 0.30 2.27
C VAL A 145 -13.26 0.23 3.26
N GLU A 146 -14.45 0.61 2.81
CA GLU A 146 -15.64 0.70 3.66
C GLU A 146 -16.19 -0.66 4.12
N ASP A 147 -16.18 -1.68 3.24
CA ASP A 147 -16.69 -3.01 3.58
C ASP A 147 -15.68 -3.77 4.44
N GLN A 148 -16.10 -4.17 5.63
CA GLN A 148 -15.22 -4.81 6.62
C GLN A 148 -14.63 -6.15 6.14
N ILE A 149 -15.38 -6.90 5.33
CA ILE A 149 -14.97 -8.22 4.85
C ILE A 149 -13.94 -8.04 3.74
N ASP A 150 -14.20 -7.14 2.79
CA ASP A 150 -13.22 -6.73 1.78
C ASP A 150 -11.95 -6.17 2.45
N CYS A 151 -12.09 -5.32 3.48
CA CYS A 151 -10.97 -4.76 4.23
C CYS A 151 -10.09 -5.86 4.84
N TYR A 152 -10.69 -6.85 5.53
CA TYR A 152 -9.97 -8.00 6.06
C TYR A 152 -9.20 -8.76 4.97
N TRP A 153 -9.90 -9.14 3.90
CA TRP A 153 -9.31 -9.94 2.83
C TRP A 153 -8.20 -9.19 2.09
N LEU A 154 -8.36 -7.88 1.89
CA LEU A 154 -7.34 -7.02 1.29
C LEU A 154 -6.13 -6.89 2.20
N ALA A 155 -6.30 -6.59 3.49
CA ALA A 155 -5.20 -6.45 4.43
C ALA A 155 -4.39 -7.75 4.56
N SER A 156 -5.08 -8.88 4.78
CA SER A 156 -4.46 -10.20 4.88
C SER A 156 -3.74 -10.60 3.59
N SER A 157 -4.37 -10.42 2.42
CA SER A 157 -3.75 -10.74 1.14
C SER A 157 -2.57 -9.83 0.80
N PHE A 158 -2.63 -8.54 1.18
CA PHE A 158 -1.53 -7.60 1.01
C PHE A 158 -0.32 -8.01 1.86
N VAL A 159 -0.51 -8.32 3.15
CA VAL A 159 0.58 -8.81 4.03
C VAL A 159 1.16 -10.12 3.48
N ASN A 160 0.32 -11.04 3.03
CA ASN A 160 0.77 -12.28 2.39
C ASN A 160 1.56 -12.02 1.10
N GLN A 161 1.23 -10.98 0.33
CA GLN A 161 2.00 -10.56 -0.83
C GLN A 161 3.37 -10.00 -0.42
N LEU A 162 3.45 -9.19 0.65
CA LEU A 162 4.73 -8.69 1.17
C LEU A 162 5.65 -9.83 1.60
N ASN A 163 5.10 -10.91 2.16
CA ASN A 163 5.86 -12.11 2.48
C ASN A 163 6.50 -12.77 1.24
N LYS A 164 5.92 -12.61 0.05
CA LYS A 164 6.55 -13.07 -1.21
C LYS A 164 7.77 -12.21 -1.59
N TYR A 165 7.84 -10.97 -1.09
CA TYR A 165 8.98 -10.08 -1.30
C TYR A 165 10.03 -10.15 -0.18
N LYS A 166 9.92 -11.11 0.75
CA LYS A 166 10.81 -11.22 1.93
C LYS A 166 12.30 -11.23 1.58
N ASP A 167 12.69 -11.77 0.43
CA ASP A 167 14.09 -11.77 -0.04
C ASP A 167 14.54 -10.45 -0.69
N SER A 168 13.58 -9.67 -1.20
CA SER A 168 13.83 -8.39 -1.86
C SER A 168 13.79 -7.20 -0.89
N LEU A 169 12.94 -7.26 0.14
CA LEU A 169 12.78 -6.17 1.13
C LEU A 169 14.11 -5.76 1.81
N PRO A 170 15.00 -6.69 2.21
CA PRO A 170 16.29 -6.33 2.81
C PRO A 170 17.25 -5.59 1.86
N GLN A 171 16.99 -5.63 0.54
CA GLN A 171 17.81 -4.95 -0.46
C GLN A 171 17.37 -3.51 -0.70
N LEU A 172 16.14 -3.13 -0.30
CA LEU A 172 15.59 -1.80 -0.53
C LEU A 172 16.39 -0.66 0.11
N PRO A 173 16.96 -0.78 1.33
CA PRO A 173 17.84 0.26 1.89
C PRO A 173 19.06 0.56 1.02
N LYS A 174 19.67 -0.48 0.41
CA LYS A 174 20.81 -0.31 -0.50
C LYS A 174 20.39 0.38 -1.80
N LEU A 175 19.22 0.02 -2.33
CA LEU A 175 18.66 0.68 -3.51
C LEU A 175 18.32 2.15 -3.22
N LEU A 176 17.80 2.46 -2.04
CA LEU A 176 17.56 3.84 -1.61
C LEU A 176 18.84 4.66 -1.63
N GLU A 177 19.92 4.13 -1.06
CA GLU A 177 21.23 4.79 -1.10
C GLU A 177 21.70 5.02 -2.53
N GLN A 178 21.56 4.01 -3.41
CA GLN A 178 21.93 4.11 -4.82
C GLN A 178 21.13 5.21 -5.53
N TYR A 179 19.80 5.20 -5.44
CA TYR A 179 18.96 6.18 -6.12
C TYR A 179 19.14 7.58 -5.54
N LEU A 180 19.27 7.73 -4.22
CA LEU A 180 19.57 9.02 -3.61
C LEU A 180 20.92 9.57 -4.07
N SER A 181 21.93 8.71 -4.31
CA SER A 181 23.22 9.16 -4.84
C SER A 181 23.12 9.74 -6.25
N LEU A 182 22.19 9.24 -7.06
CA LEU A 182 21.95 9.69 -8.43
C LEU A 182 21.18 11.02 -8.46
N GLU A 183 20.16 11.15 -7.60
CA GLU A 183 19.33 12.35 -7.51
C GLU A 183 20.01 13.49 -6.73
N ASP A 184 20.64 13.20 -5.59
CA ASP A 184 21.30 14.19 -4.74
C ASP A 184 22.45 13.60 -3.89
N SER A 185 23.63 13.51 -4.49
CA SER A 185 24.84 13.06 -3.81
C SER A 185 25.25 13.92 -2.61
N ARG A 186 24.87 15.21 -2.58
CA ARG A 186 25.21 16.12 -1.48
C ARG A 186 24.37 15.81 -0.24
N LEU A 187 23.08 15.56 -0.41
CA LEU A 187 22.19 15.13 0.67
C LEU A 187 22.65 13.78 1.22
N LEU A 188 22.97 12.81 0.35
CA LEU A 188 23.49 11.52 0.79
C LEU A 188 24.78 11.65 1.60
N THR A 189 25.71 12.49 1.14
CA THR A 189 26.99 12.73 1.85
C THR A 189 26.74 13.31 3.24
N HIS A 190 25.79 14.24 3.38
CA HIS A 190 25.38 14.81 4.67
C HIS A 190 24.75 13.76 5.61
N LEU A 191 23.86 12.91 5.09
CA LEU A 191 23.28 11.83 5.90
C LEU A 191 24.35 10.83 6.37
N LYS A 192 25.34 10.53 5.52
CA LYS A 192 26.49 9.69 5.89
C LYS A 192 27.40 10.35 6.92
N SER A 193 27.72 11.64 6.77
CA SER A 193 28.57 12.36 7.72
C SER A 193 27.93 12.48 9.10
N CYS A 194 26.61 12.52 9.18
CA CYS A 194 25.84 12.48 10.43
C CYS A 194 25.60 11.07 10.96
N SER A 195 26.08 10.02 10.29
CA SER A 195 25.77 8.61 10.56
C SER A 195 24.26 8.30 10.60
N ALA A 196 23.44 9.08 9.89
CA ALA A 196 21.99 8.97 9.90
C ALA A 196 21.45 7.81 9.05
N MET A 197 22.23 7.30 8.09
CA MET A 197 21.78 6.25 7.16
C MET A 197 21.36 4.95 7.86
N SER A 198 21.96 4.59 8.99
CA SER A 198 21.56 3.41 9.78
C SER A 198 20.35 3.65 10.68
N HIS A 199 19.94 4.91 10.85
CA HIS A 199 18.85 5.35 11.72
C HIS A 199 17.59 5.76 10.94
N LEU A 200 17.59 5.62 9.62
CA LEU A 200 16.39 5.90 8.83
C LEU A 200 15.28 4.91 9.19
N PRO A 201 14.00 5.33 9.17
CA PRO A 201 12.86 4.51 9.57
C PRO A 201 12.49 3.47 8.48
N TYR A 202 13.42 2.60 8.12
CA TYR A 202 13.26 1.59 7.07
C TYR A 202 12.09 0.64 7.34
N ASP A 203 11.82 0.33 8.60
CA ASP A 203 10.69 -0.53 8.96
C ASP A 203 9.35 0.12 8.61
N PHE A 204 9.20 1.43 8.83
CA PHE A 204 8.01 2.17 8.40
C PHE A 204 7.88 2.22 6.88
N TRP A 205 8.98 2.45 6.17
CA TRP A 205 8.94 2.59 4.71
C TRP A 205 8.76 1.26 3.98
N PHE A 206 9.42 0.20 4.44
CA PHE A 206 9.56 -1.04 3.67
C PHE A 206 8.83 -2.24 4.26
N LYS A 207 8.64 -2.32 5.59
CA LYS A 207 7.83 -3.38 6.20
C LYS A 207 6.37 -2.98 6.33
N ARG A 208 6.12 -1.76 6.80
CA ARG A 208 4.75 -1.19 6.93
C ARG A 208 4.28 -0.50 5.65
N CYS A 209 5.11 -0.45 4.61
CA CYS A 209 4.80 0.16 3.32
C CYS A 209 4.21 1.57 3.43
N PHE A 210 4.75 2.39 4.33
CA PHE A 210 4.29 3.74 4.67
C PHE A 210 2.94 3.85 5.39
N ALA A 211 2.36 2.75 5.88
CA ALA A 211 1.20 2.80 6.75
C ALA A 211 1.52 3.57 8.05
N GLY A 212 0.67 4.54 8.40
CA GLY A 212 0.91 5.49 9.49
C GLY A 212 1.99 6.53 9.19
N CYS A 213 2.46 6.64 7.95
CA CYS A 213 3.44 7.63 7.50
C CYS A 213 2.92 8.56 6.39
N LEU A 214 2.07 8.06 5.50
CA LEU A 214 1.41 8.89 4.50
C LEU A 214 -0.10 8.88 4.75
N PRO A 215 -0.80 9.99 4.50
CA PRO A 215 -2.26 10.00 4.49
C PRO A 215 -2.81 8.96 3.51
N GLU A 216 -3.89 8.29 3.89
CA GLU A 216 -4.43 7.13 3.17
C GLU A 216 -4.88 7.48 1.75
N SER A 217 -5.33 8.72 1.55
CA SER A 217 -5.67 9.29 0.24
C SER A 217 -4.51 9.24 -0.76
N SER A 218 -3.27 9.38 -0.27
CA SER A 218 -2.04 9.29 -1.07
C SER A 218 -1.44 7.89 -1.03
N LEU A 219 -1.50 7.22 0.12
CA LEU A 219 -0.96 5.89 0.32
C LEU A 219 -1.61 4.84 -0.61
N GLN A 220 -2.91 4.93 -0.86
CA GLN A 220 -3.59 4.04 -1.81
C GLN A 220 -2.97 4.08 -3.22
N ARG A 221 -2.44 5.23 -3.66
CA ARG A 221 -1.77 5.36 -4.98
C ARG A 221 -0.42 4.63 -5.00
N VAL A 222 0.27 4.57 -3.85
CA VAL A 222 1.49 3.77 -3.69
C VAL A 222 1.12 2.29 -3.68
N TRP A 223 0.06 1.92 -2.96
CA TRP A 223 -0.40 0.54 -2.86
C TRP A 223 -0.96 -0.01 -4.18
N ASP A 224 -1.54 0.83 -5.05
CA ASP A 224 -1.86 0.47 -6.44
C ASP A 224 -0.62 -0.15 -7.15
N LYS A 225 0.58 0.38 -6.90
CA LYS A 225 1.85 -0.10 -7.49
C LYS A 225 2.40 -1.34 -6.79
N VAL A 226 2.28 -1.40 -5.46
CA VAL A 226 2.73 -2.57 -4.67
C VAL A 226 1.89 -3.79 -5.03
N ILE A 227 0.56 -3.64 -5.04
CA ILE A 227 -0.39 -4.71 -5.36
C ILE A 227 -0.20 -5.22 -6.80
N SER A 228 0.07 -4.32 -7.74
CA SER A 228 0.40 -4.69 -9.13
C SER A 228 1.83 -5.20 -9.35
N GLY A 229 2.58 -5.44 -8.26
CA GLY A 229 3.77 -6.28 -8.28
C GLY A 229 5.10 -5.57 -8.06
N SER A 230 5.11 -4.26 -7.77
CA SER A 230 6.35 -3.48 -7.63
C SER A 230 6.59 -3.04 -6.19
N CYS A 231 7.46 -3.74 -5.46
CA CYS A 231 7.94 -3.29 -4.15
C CYS A 231 9.00 -2.17 -4.26
N LYS A 232 9.63 -2.00 -5.43
CA LYS A 232 10.64 -0.96 -5.69
C LYS A 232 10.06 0.46 -5.62
N ILE A 233 8.75 0.64 -5.84
CA ILE A 233 8.09 1.93 -5.68
C ILE A 233 8.38 2.56 -4.31
N LEU A 234 8.46 1.73 -3.26
CA LEU A 234 8.69 2.18 -1.89
C LEU A 234 10.03 2.92 -1.75
N VAL A 235 11.04 2.49 -2.51
CA VAL A 235 12.36 3.15 -2.54
C VAL A 235 12.24 4.55 -3.11
N PHE A 236 11.53 4.71 -4.23
CA PHE A 236 11.35 6.01 -4.87
C PHE A 236 10.55 6.97 -3.98
N ILE A 237 9.52 6.49 -3.28
CA ILE A 237 8.77 7.31 -2.31
C ILE A 237 9.68 7.77 -1.16
N ALA A 238 10.52 6.88 -0.62
CA ALA A 238 11.46 7.25 0.43
C ALA A 238 12.52 8.27 -0.06
N VAL A 239 13.05 8.12 -1.27
CA VAL A 239 13.95 9.11 -1.89
C VAL A 239 13.23 10.45 -2.05
N GLU A 240 12.01 10.46 -2.56
CA GLU A 240 11.23 11.68 -2.76
C GLU A 240 10.93 12.41 -1.45
N ILE A 241 10.65 11.69 -0.36
CA ILE A 241 10.51 12.27 0.98
C ILE A 241 11.81 12.97 1.40
N LEU A 242 12.96 12.31 1.22
CA LEU A 242 14.26 12.90 1.57
C LEU A 242 14.56 14.16 0.74
N LEU A 243 14.24 14.14 -0.56
CA LEU A 243 14.44 15.29 -1.44
C LEU A 243 13.48 16.45 -1.09
N THR A 244 12.20 16.15 -0.86
CA THR A 244 11.18 17.12 -0.45
C THR A 244 11.61 17.88 0.81
N PHE A 245 12.18 17.19 1.78
CA PHE A 245 12.64 17.78 3.04
C PHE A 245 14.14 18.11 3.09
N LYS A 246 14.83 18.10 1.94
CA LYS A 246 16.29 18.32 1.85
C LYS A 246 16.75 19.53 2.65
N MET A 247 16.14 20.69 2.48
CA MET A 247 16.58 21.93 3.14
C MET A 247 16.54 21.80 4.67
N LYS A 248 15.53 21.12 5.20
CA LYS A 248 15.38 20.86 6.64
C LYS A 248 16.37 19.80 7.12
N LEU A 249 16.54 18.71 6.36
CA LEU A 249 17.50 17.65 6.67
C LEU A 249 18.95 18.14 6.69
N MET A 250 19.33 18.99 5.73
CA MET A 250 20.66 19.61 5.65
C MET A 250 20.96 20.55 6.83
N ALA A 251 19.93 21.04 7.53
CA ALA A 251 20.10 21.87 8.73
C ALA A 251 20.26 21.04 10.02
N LEU A 252 19.95 19.74 9.98
CA LEU A 252 20.08 18.83 11.11
C LEU A 252 21.44 18.13 11.07
N ASN A 253 22.19 18.20 12.18
CA ASN A 253 23.56 17.68 12.28
C ASN A 253 23.69 16.43 13.18
N SER A 254 22.59 15.73 13.44
CA SER A 254 22.54 14.56 14.34
C SER A 254 21.60 13.51 13.77
N ALA A 255 22.04 12.25 13.76
CA ALA A 255 21.24 11.11 13.34
C ALA A 255 19.89 11.04 14.07
N GLU A 256 19.89 11.22 15.39
CA GLU A 256 18.68 11.16 16.22
C GLU A 256 17.66 12.23 15.83
N LYS A 257 18.11 13.48 15.58
CA LYS A 257 17.22 14.55 15.16
C LYS A 257 16.64 14.32 13.76
N ILE A 258 17.43 13.71 12.87
CA ILE A 258 16.99 13.35 11.52
C ILE A 258 15.94 12.22 11.60
N GLU A 259 16.21 11.19 12.38
CA GLU A 259 15.30 10.07 12.63
C GLU A 259 13.97 10.56 13.23
N GLN A 260 14.02 11.32 14.33
CA GLN A 260 12.83 11.91 14.96
C GLN A 260 12.05 12.79 13.99
N PHE A 261 12.73 13.58 13.16
CA PHE A 261 12.05 14.40 12.16
C PHE A 261 11.30 13.53 11.15
N LEU A 262 11.96 12.52 10.58
CA LEU A 262 11.37 11.66 9.55
C LEU A 262 10.24 10.77 10.09
N GLN A 263 10.30 10.36 11.36
CA GLN A 263 9.21 9.65 12.04
C GLN A 263 7.99 10.55 12.33
N ASN A 264 8.16 11.87 12.36
CA ASN A 264 7.08 12.83 12.65
C ASN A 264 6.51 13.50 11.38
N VAL A 265 7.32 13.61 10.32
CA VAL A 265 6.85 13.99 8.98
C VAL A 265 5.74 13.06 8.51
N SER A 266 5.78 11.82 8.99
CA SER A 266 4.77 10.76 8.90
C SER A 266 3.32 11.15 9.25
N ILE A 267 3.09 12.33 9.83
CA ILE A 267 1.78 12.81 10.30
C ILE A 267 1.34 14.09 9.56
N LEU A 268 2.24 14.74 8.82
CA LEU A 268 1.96 16.00 8.14
C LEU A 268 1.54 15.73 6.70
N SER A 269 0.30 16.10 6.37
CA SER A 269 -0.23 16.13 5.01
C SER A 269 0.81 16.74 4.06
N PRO A 270 1.27 16.00 3.04
CA PRO A 270 2.16 16.58 2.06
C PRO A 270 1.36 17.41 1.04
N PRO A 271 1.98 18.41 0.38
CA PRO A 271 1.36 19.21 -0.67
C PRO A 271 1.27 18.45 -2.01
N PHE A 272 0.91 17.16 -2.00
CA PHE A 272 0.87 16.30 -3.20
C PHE A 272 -0.51 16.25 -3.87
N ASP A 273 -1.15 17.41 -3.98
CA ASP A 273 -2.33 17.62 -4.85
C ASP A 273 -1.95 18.08 -6.28
N GLU A 274 -0.66 18.22 -6.59
CA GLU A 274 -0.20 18.63 -7.93
C GLU A 274 0.84 17.68 -8.52
N PHE A 275 0.51 16.40 -8.70
CA PHE A 275 1.08 15.56 -9.77
C PHE A 275 0.03 14.56 -10.26
#